data_AF-A0A957F627-F1
#
_entry.id   AF-A0A957F627-F1
#
_cell.length_a   1.000
_cell.length_b   1.000
_cell.length_c   1.000
_cell.angle_alpha   90.00
_cell.angle_beta   90.00
_cell.angle_gamma   90.00
#
_symmetry.space_group_name_H-M   'P 1'
#
loop_
_entity.id
_entity.type
_entity.pdbx_description
1 polymer ?
#
loop_
_entity_poly.entity_id
_entity_poly.type
_entity_poly.pdbx_seq_one_letter_code
_entity_poly.pdbx_strand_id
1 'polypeptide(L)' 'NGRLVEIAELCDHPFMLGSQFHPEFKSRPNKPHPLFNAFLAAAVARQTARQASNGKVEMGEALVQR' A
#
# COMPACT_ATOMS: atom_id res chain seq x y z
N ASN A 1 -5.01 1.73 30.74
CA ASN A 1 -6.48 1.48 30.76
C ASN A 1 -7.09 1.33 29.37
N GLY A 2 -6.32 1.21 28.27
CA GLY A 2 -6.87 0.90 26.93
C GLY A 2 -7.88 1.90 26.36
N ARG A 3 -7.92 3.14 26.88
CA ARG A 3 -8.94 4.14 26.54
C ARG A 3 -8.56 5.01 25.33
N LEU A 4 -7.33 4.90 24.84
CA LEU A 4 -6.83 5.66 23.70
C LEU A 4 -6.74 4.74 22.49
N VAL A 5 -7.25 5.22 21.36
CA VAL A 5 -7.06 4.59 20.06
C VAL A 5 -5.65 4.94 19.59
N GLU A 6 -4.76 3.96 19.56
CA GLU A 6 -3.36 4.18 19.18
C GLU A 6 -3.10 3.92 17.69
N ILE A 7 -3.96 3.12 17.04
CA ILE A 7 -3.88 2.74 15.62
C ILE A 7 -5.29 2.74 15.04
N ALA A 8 -5.43 3.25 13.82
CA ALA A 8 -6.66 3.18 13.03
C ALA A 8 -6.37 2.78 11.58
N GLU A 9 -7.29 2.06 10.96
CA GLU A 9 -7.22 1.61 9.57
C GLU A 9 -8.54 1.93 8.85
N LEU A 10 -8.48 2.16 7.53
CA LEU A 10 -9.66 2.37 6.68
C LEU A 10 -9.93 1.12 5.83
N CYS A 11 -11.08 0.46 6.06
CA CYS A 11 -11.41 -0.86 5.51
C CYS A 11 -11.36 -0.96 3.97
N ASP A 12 -11.74 0.10 3.26
CA ASP A 12 -11.87 0.08 1.79
C ASP A 12 -10.70 0.74 1.05
N HIS A 13 -9.58 0.96 1.74
CA HIS A 13 -8.36 1.47 1.14
C HIS A 13 -7.25 0.41 1.17
N PRO A 14 -6.53 0.17 0.06
CA PRO A 14 -5.56 -0.94 -0.04
C PRO A 14 -4.42 -0.85 0.97
N PHE A 15 -4.12 0.35 1.46
CA PHE A 15 -3.25 0.57 2.62
C PHE A 15 -3.48 1.98 3.18
N MET A 16 -4.28 2.12 4.22
CA MET A 16 -4.48 3.38 4.95
C MET A 16 -4.46 3.07 6.44
N LEU A 17 -3.39 3.50 7.11
CA LEU A 17 -3.14 3.26 8.51
C LEU A 17 -2.59 4.54 9.15
N GLY A 18 -3.11 4.89 10.32
CA GLY A 18 -2.59 5.96 11.17
C GLY A 18 -2.18 5.42 12.53
N SER A 19 -1.04 5.86 13.07
CA SER A 19 -0.59 5.54 14.43
C SER A 19 -0.26 6.81 15.20
N GLN A 20 -0.54 6.82 16.51
CA GLN A 20 -0.16 7.93 17.38
C GLN A 20 1.31 7.89 17.79
N PHE A 21 1.91 6.69 17.87
CA PHE A 21 3.32 6.53 18.22
C PHE A 21 4.24 6.76 17.02
N HIS A 22 5.56 6.85 17.30
CA HIS A 22 6.61 7.12 16.31
C HIS A 22 7.36 5.84 15.92
N PRO A 23 6.89 5.06 14.92
CA PRO A 23 7.57 3.85 14.45
C PRO A 23 8.96 4.13 13.85
N GLU A 24 9.25 5.37 13.46
CA GLU A 24 10.52 5.83 12.90
C GLU A 24 11.68 5.52 13.85
N PHE A 25 11.51 5.79 15.14
CA PHE A 25 12.57 5.61 16.14
C PHE A 25 12.91 4.13 16.39
N LYS A 26 12.01 3.21 16.02
CA LYS A 26 12.22 1.77 16.14
C LYS A 26 12.71 1.12 14.84
N SER A 27 12.70 1.85 13.72
CA SER A 27 13.18 1.35 12.43
C SER A 27 14.71 1.37 12.35
N ARG A 28 15.32 0.37 11.70
CA ARG A 28 16.77 0.30 11.44
C ARG A 28 17.01 -0.08 9.98
N PRO A 29 18.16 0.27 9.38
CA PRO A 29 18.44 -0.06 7.97
C PRO A 29 18.27 -1.55 7.62
N ASN A 30 18.76 -2.44 8.48
CA ASN A 30 18.66 -3.90 8.28
C ASN A 30 17.42 -4.53 8.95
N LYS A 31 16.63 -3.73 9.67
CA LYS A 31 15.42 -4.17 10.36
C LYS A 31 14.38 -3.05 10.34
N PRO A 32 13.81 -2.77 9.17
CA PRO A 32 12.77 -1.76 9.04
C PRO A 32 11.54 -2.12 9.88
N HIS A 33 10.86 -1.09 10.40
CA HIS A 33 9.63 -1.31 11.15
C HIS A 33 8.57 -1.97 10.25
N PRO A 34 7.77 -2.94 10.76
CA PRO A 34 6.77 -3.64 9.95
C PRO A 34 5.81 -2.74 9.18
N LEU A 35 5.39 -1.61 9.77
CA LEU A 35 4.52 -0.63 9.11
C LEU A 35 5.12 -0.07 7.81
N PHE A 36 6.43 0.22 7.80
CA PHE A 36 7.10 0.75 6.61
C PHE A 36 7.27 -0.33 5.53
N ASN A 37 7.60 -1.56 5.93
CA ASN A 37 7.67 -2.69 4.99
C ASN A 37 6.31 -2.96 4.34
N ALA A 38 5.25 -2.98 5.14
CA ALA A 38 3.90 -3.23 4.65
C ALA A 38 3.43 -2.11 3.70
N PHE A 39 3.72 -0.84 4.02
CA PHE A 39 3.42 0.30 3.14
C PHE A 39 4.10 0.15 1.78
N LEU A 40 5.40 -0.16 1.76
CA LEU A 40 6.14 -0.35 0.51
C LEU A 40 5.62 -1.54 -0.30
N ALA A 41 5.33 -2.67 0.36
CA ALA A 41 4.75 -3.83 -0.30
C ALA A 41 3.39 -3.49 -0.95
N ALA A 42 2.52 -2.76 -0.26
CA ALA A 42 1.25 -2.31 -0.79
C ALA A 42 1.41 -1.32 -1.97
N ALA A 43 2.39 -0.42 -1.90
CA ALA A 43 2.70 0.52 -2.97
C ALA A 43 3.17 -0.23 -4.25
N VAL A 44 4.06 -1.20 -4.11
CA VAL A 44 4.53 -2.05 -5.21
C VAL A 44 3.36 -2.83 -5.80
N ALA A 45 2.55 -3.49 -4.97
CA ALA A 45 1.38 -4.24 -5.43
C ALA A 45 0.40 -3.35 -6.23
N ARG A 46 0.17 -2.11 -5.76
CA ARG A 46 -0.69 -1.15 -6.45
C ARG A 46 -0.11 -0.72 -7.79
N GLN A 47 1.21 -0.50 -7.87
CA GLN A 47 1.89 -0.19 -9.12
C GLN A 47 1.77 -1.34 -10.13
N THR A 48 2.04 -2.57 -9.70
CA THR A 48 1.94 -3.76 -10.56
C THR A 48 0.51 -3.96 -11.07
N ALA A 49 -0.50 -3.81 -10.20
CA ALA A 49 -1.90 -3.90 -10.60
C ALA A 49 -2.28 -2.85 -11.66
N ARG A 50 -1.78 -1.61 -11.51
CA ARG A 50 -2.00 -0.53 -12.47
C ARG A 50 -1.32 -0.79 -13.82
N GLN A 51 -0.10 -1.32 -13.82
CA GLN A 51 0.59 -1.69 -15.06
C GLN A 51 -0.16 -2.81 -15.80
N ALA A 52 -0.65 -3.81 -15.08
CA ALA A 52 -1.45 -4.88 -15.66
C ALA A 52 -2.77 -4.37 -16.25
N SER A 53 -3.41 -3.37 -15.65
CA SER A 53 -4.61 -2.76 -16.24
C SER A 53 -4.28 -1.97 -17.51
N ASN A 54 -3.19 -1.21 -17.53
CA ASN A 54 -2.78 -0.43 -18.71
C ASN A 54 -2.50 -1.34 -19.92
N GLY A 55 -1.77 -2.44 -19.74
CA GLY A 55 -1.49 -3.38 -20.83
C GLY A 55 -2.73 -4.09 -21.38
N LYS A 56 -3.78 -4.26 -20.57
CA LYS A 56 -5.07 -4.80 -21.04
C LYS A 56 -5.87 -3.80 -21.86
N VAL A 57 -5.80 -2.52 -21.50
CA VAL A 57 -6.46 -1.43 -22.25
C VAL A 57 -5.86 -1.34 -23.65
N GLU A 58 -4.54 -1.33 -23.78
CA GLU A 58 -3.85 -1.25 -25.09
C GLU A 58 -4.20 -2.44 -26.01
N MET A 59 -4.28 -3.65 -25.47
CA MET A 59 -4.67 -4.85 -26.24
C MET A 59 -6.15 -4.84 -26.63
N GLY A 60 -7.02 -4.33 -25.75
CA GLY A 60 -8.44 -4.15 -26.02
C GLY A 60 -8.71 -3.13 -27.11
N GLU A 61 -8.03 -1.97 -27.06
CA GLU A 61 -8.08 -0.94 -28.10
C GLU A 61 -7.57 -1.48 -29.45
N ALA A 62 -6.47 -2.23 -29.44
CA ALA A 62 -5.94 -2.88 -30.64
C ALA A 62 -6.89 -3.93 -31.26
N LEU A 63 -7.76 -4.54 -30.45
CA LEU A 63 -8.78 -5.49 -30.92
C LEU A 63 -10.02 -4.80 -31.50
N VAL A 64 -10.38 -3.61 -31.00
CA VAL A 64 -11.56 -2.84 -31.45
C VAL A 64 -11.34 -2.15 -32.80
N GLN A 65 -10.09 -1.93 -33.22
CA GLN A 65 -9.73 -1.29 -34.49
C GLN A 65 -9.68 -2.25 -35.69
N ARG A 66 -10.22 -3.46 -35.57
CA ARG A 66 -10.35 -4.45 -36.66
C ARG A 66 -11.83 -4.76 -36.92
#